data_AF-A0A1H1ZK65-F1
#
_entry.id   AF-A0A1H1ZK65-F1
#
_cell.length_a   1.000
_cell.length_b   1.000
_cell.length_c   1.000
_cell.angle_alpha   90.00
_cell.angle_beta   90.00
_cell.angle_gamma   90.00
#
_symmetry.space_group_name_H-M   'P 1'
#
loop_
_entity.id
_entity.type
_entity.pdbx_description
1 polymer ?
#
loop_
_entity_poly.entity_id
_entity_poly.type
_entity_poly.pdbx_seq_one_letter_code
_entity_poly.pdbx_strand_id
1 'polypeptide(L)'
;MSARGMLNLVGNAVGGLIGWSEQVPPADPEVLRDLFADLGVRVGPDNTELTETVRYFQARTGLPSDGEAGPRTVHLLARYATEARELNRIRAA
;
A
#
# COMPACT_ATOMS: atom_id res chain seq x y z
N MET A 1 -3.86 7.35 18.20
CA MET A 1 -4.63 6.48 17.28
C MET A 1 -3.63 5.69 16.46
N SER A 2 -3.74 4.35 16.41
CA SER A 2 -2.71 3.47 15.83
C SER A 2 -2.99 3.16 14.36
N ALA A 3 -1.93 3.03 13.54
CA ALA A 3 -1.95 2.64 12.12
C ALA A 3 -2.78 1.37 11.82
N ARG A 4 -3.02 0.52 12.83
CA ARG A 4 -3.94 -0.62 12.76
C ARG A 4 -5.40 -0.25 12.44
N GLY A 5 -5.81 1.00 12.69
CA GLY A 5 -7.15 1.49 12.39
C GLY A 5 -7.43 1.70 10.88
N MET A 6 -6.42 2.01 10.08
CA MET A 6 -6.60 2.28 8.63
C MET A 6 -6.73 0.99 7.80
N LEU A 7 -6.13 -0.12 8.23
CA LEU A 7 -6.20 -1.38 7.50
C LEU A 7 -7.59 -2.07 7.61
N ASN A 8 -8.41 -1.68 8.59
CA ASN A 8 -9.79 -2.18 8.73
C ASN A 8 -10.80 -1.52 7.78
N LEU A 9 -10.43 -0.46 7.05
CA LEU A 9 -11.34 0.20 6.10
C LEU A 9 -11.53 -0.56 4.78
N VAL A 10 -10.72 -1.59 4.52
CA VAL A 10 -10.85 -2.42 3.30
C VAL A 10 -11.87 -3.56 3.48
N GLY A 11 -12.41 -3.77 4.68
CA GLY A 11 -13.29 -4.91 5.00
C GLY A 11 -14.80 -4.65 5.14
N ASN A 12 -15.30 -3.41 5.08
CA ASN A 12 -16.69 -3.11 5.47
C ASN A 12 -17.39 -1.99 4.68
N ALA A 13 -17.21 -1.94 3.36
CA ALA A 13 -17.98 -1.01 2.52
C ALA A 13 -19.29 -1.65 2.03
N VAL A 14 -20.25 -1.81 2.96
CA VAL A 14 -21.69 -1.85 2.65
C VAL A 14 -22.29 -0.57 3.22
N GLY A 15 -22.90 0.26 2.37
CA GLY A 15 -23.73 1.39 2.79
C GLY A 15 -23.22 2.76 2.37
N GLY A 16 -23.99 3.44 1.52
CA GLY A 16 -23.71 4.79 1.07
C GLY A 16 -24.01 5.89 2.10
N LEU A 17 -23.92 7.14 1.63
CA LEU A 17 -24.42 8.37 2.23
C LEU A 17 -23.64 8.97 3.42
N ILE A 18 -22.33 9.17 3.28
CA ILE A 18 -21.66 10.35 3.85
C ILE A 18 -20.71 10.89 2.79
N GLY A 19 -20.87 12.17 2.43
CA GLY A 19 -19.97 12.84 1.50
C GLY A 19 -18.57 12.98 2.11
N TRP A 20 -17.67 12.06 1.77
CA TRP A 20 -16.24 12.27 1.96
C TRP A 20 -15.72 12.97 0.70
N SER A 21 -15.91 14.28 0.62
CA SER A 21 -15.25 15.12 -0.39
C SER A 21 -13.83 15.52 0.05
N GLU A 22 -13.12 14.63 0.73
CA GLU A 22 -11.88 14.93 1.42
C GLU A 22 -10.82 13.98 0.88
N GLN A 23 -9.77 14.50 0.24
CA GLN A 23 -8.65 13.70 -0.23
C GLN A 23 -8.26 12.68 0.83
N VAL A 24 -8.47 11.39 0.54
CA VAL A 24 -8.00 10.31 1.42
C VAL A 24 -6.50 10.51 1.55
N PRO A 25 -5.97 10.74 2.77
CA PRO A 25 -4.56 11.01 2.94
C PRO A 25 -3.76 9.83 2.36
N PRO A 26 -2.62 10.10 1.71
CA PRO A 26 -1.74 9.04 1.25
C PRO A 26 -1.38 8.14 2.44
N ALA A 27 -1.18 6.86 2.16
CA ALA A 27 -0.81 5.91 3.21
C ALA A 27 0.47 6.34 3.95
N ASP A 28 0.52 5.96 5.23
CA ASP A 28 1.67 6.18 6.09
C ASP A 28 2.97 5.65 5.41
N PRO A 29 4.00 6.51 5.26
CA PRO A 29 5.28 6.11 4.67
C PRO A 29 5.92 4.88 5.31
N GLU A 30 5.79 4.68 6.62
CA GLU A 30 6.34 3.49 7.29
C GLU A 30 5.62 2.23 6.84
N VAL A 31 4.28 2.28 6.76
CA VAL A 31 3.46 1.17 6.28
C VAL A 31 3.80 0.81 4.83
N LEU A 32 4.04 1.81 3.97
CA LEU A 32 4.44 1.56 2.58
C LEU A 32 5.81 0.86 2.51
N ARG A 33 6.77 1.27 3.33
CA ARG A 33 8.08 0.61 3.40
C ARG A 33 7.96 -0.84 3.87
N ASP A 34 7.12 -1.11 4.85
CA ASP A 34 6.86 -2.49 5.31
C ASP A 34 6.24 -3.34 4.20
N LEU A 35 5.24 -2.81 3.48
CA LEU A 35 4.62 -3.52 2.36
C LEU A 35 5.61 -3.78 1.21
N PHE A 36 6.50 -2.83 0.91
CA PHE A 36 7.56 -3.07 -0.07
C PHE A 36 8.57 -4.10 0.43
N ALA A 37 8.90 -4.09 1.72
CA ALA A 37 9.79 -5.09 2.30
C ALA A 37 9.21 -6.51 2.22
N ASP A 38 7.89 -6.67 2.35
CA ASP A 38 7.20 -7.95 2.13
C ASP A 38 7.32 -8.45 0.69
N LEU A 39 7.43 -7.53 -0.27
CA LEU A 39 7.73 -7.83 -1.68
C LEU A 39 9.23 -8.05 -1.95
N GLY A 40 10.07 -7.97 -0.93
CA GLY A 40 11.52 -8.07 -1.05
C GLY A 40 12.21 -6.78 -1.51
N VAL A 41 11.51 -5.65 -1.53
CA VAL A 41 12.05 -4.34 -1.92
C VAL A 41 12.36 -3.53 -0.65
N ARG A 42 13.64 -3.24 -0.42
CA ARG A 42 14.08 -2.42 0.71
C ARG A 42 14.18 -0.97 0.25
N VAL A 43 13.28 -0.13 0.77
CA VAL A 43 13.29 1.31 0.54
C VAL A 43 13.99 1.98 1.72
N GLY A 44 14.90 2.91 1.44
CA GLY A 44 15.57 3.71 2.46
C GLY A 44 14.63 4.62 3.27
N PRO A 45 15.16 5.29 4.31
CA PRO A 45 14.39 6.20 5.15
C PRO A 45 14.00 7.49 4.41
N ASP A 46 14.62 7.78 3.27
CA ASP A 46 14.31 8.95 2.45
C ASP A 46 12.92 8.82 1.81
N ASN A 47 12.10 9.86 1.93
CA ASN A 47 10.78 9.91 1.30
C ASN A 47 10.87 10.08 -0.22
N THR A 48 11.94 10.67 -0.75
CA THR A 48 12.14 10.75 -2.21
C THR A 48 12.33 9.36 -2.81
N GLU A 49 13.13 8.51 -2.18
CA GLU A 49 13.31 7.11 -2.60
C GLU A 49 11.99 6.32 -2.54
N LEU A 50 11.18 6.56 -1.50
CA LEU A 50 9.85 5.97 -1.38
C LEU A 50 8.93 6.41 -2.52
N THR A 51 8.89 7.71 -2.84
CA THR A 51 8.07 8.23 -3.94
C THR A 51 8.46 7.57 -5.27
N GLU A 52 9.76 7.45 -5.57
CA GLU A 52 10.22 6.80 -6.81
C GLU A 52 9.87 5.30 -6.84
N THR A 53 9.96 4.63 -5.69
CA THR A 53 9.53 3.22 -5.58
C THR A 53 8.03 3.07 -5.83
N VAL A 54 7.21 4.00 -5.30
CA VAL A 54 5.77 4.04 -5.56
C VAL A 54 5.48 4.28 -7.05
N ARG A 55 6.17 5.24 -7.70
CA ARG A 55 6.03 5.46 -9.15
C ARG A 55 6.34 4.21 -9.95
N TYR A 56 7.43 3.52 -9.62
CA TYR A 56 7.81 2.28 -10.29
C TYR A 56 6.74 1.20 -10.12
N PHE A 57 6.23 1.01 -8.90
CA PHE A 57 5.15 0.06 -8.62
C PHE A 57 3.88 0.40 -9.41
N GLN A 58 3.48 1.68 -9.43
CA GLN A 58 2.32 2.15 -10.18
C GLN A 58 2.48 1.88 -11.68
N ALA A 59 3.64 2.22 -12.25
CA ALA A 59 3.94 1.97 -13.66
C ALA A 59 3.87 0.47 -14.00
N ARG A 60 4.43 -0.39 -13.14
CA ARG A 60 4.44 -1.85 -13.33
C ARG A 60 3.04 -2.46 -13.28
N THR A 61 2.12 -1.83 -12.55
CA THR A 61 0.76 -2.31 -12.31
C THR A 61 -0.30 -1.63 -13.18
N GLY A 62 0.12 -0.69 -14.03
CA GLY A 62 -0.77 0.08 -14.92
C GLY A 62 -1.58 1.17 -14.21
N LEU A 63 -1.18 1.56 -12.99
CA LEU A 63 -1.74 2.71 -12.28
C LEU A 63 -1.05 4.01 -12.77
N PRO A 64 -1.70 5.18 -12.63
CA PRO A 64 -1.03 6.47 -12.80
C PRO A 64 0.22 6.55 -11.91
N SER A 65 1.37 6.90 -12.51
CA SER A 65 2.68 6.91 -11.84
C SER A 65 2.97 8.26 -11.16
N ASP A 66 2.00 8.77 -10.41
CA ASP A 66 2.07 10.06 -9.70
C ASP A 66 2.99 10.04 -8.48
N GLY A 67 3.36 8.85 -7.98
CA GLY A 67 4.18 8.67 -6.78
C GLY A 67 3.40 8.79 -5.48
N GLU A 68 2.08 8.98 -5.55
CA GLU A 68 1.19 9.08 -4.41
C GLU A 68 0.47 7.76 -4.15
N ALA A 69 0.64 7.19 -2.96
CA ALA A 69 -0.02 5.95 -2.58
C ALA A 69 -1.47 6.20 -2.13
N GLY A 70 -2.34 6.51 -3.09
CA GLY A 70 -3.79 6.58 -2.88
C GLY A 70 -4.44 5.20 -2.67
N PRO A 71 -5.76 5.13 -2.41
CA PRO A 71 -6.45 3.90 -2.03
C PRO A 71 -6.24 2.73 -2.98
N ARG A 72 -6.23 2.98 -4.31
CA ARG A 72 -6.00 1.94 -5.32
C ARG A 72 -4.57 1.38 -5.26
N THR A 73 -3.57 2.26 -5.11
CA THR A 73 -2.17 1.87 -4.99
C THR A 73 -1.95 1.04 -3.73
N VAL A 74 -2.48 1.49 -2.60
CA VAL A 74 -2.35 0.80 -1.30
C VAL A 74 -3.03 -0.56 -1.34
N HIS A 75 -4.25 -0.64 -1.88
CA HIS A 75 -4.98 -1.89 -2.02
C HIS A 75 -4.18 -2.93 -2.81
N LEU A 76 -3.65 -2.53 -3.98
CA LEU A 76 -2.91 -3.45 -4.84
C LEU A 76 -1.57 -3.85 -4.23
N LEU A 77 -0.87 -2.91 -3.61
CA LEU A 77 0.40 -3.15 -2.92
C LEU A 77 0.20 -4.14 -1.76
N ALA A 78 -0.82 -3.92 -0.92
CA ALA A 78 -1.14 -4.80 0.19
C ALA A 78 -1.53 -6.22 -0.26
N ARG A 79 -2.27 -6.33 -1.36
CA ARG A 79 -2.61 -7.63 -1.96
C ARG A 79 -1.36 -8.40 -2.37
N TYR A 80 -0.45 -7.79 -3.15
CA TYR A 80 0.78 -8.46 -3.57
C TYR A 80 1.70 -8.79 -2.40
N ALA A 81 1.81 -7.90 -1.42
CA ALA A 81 2.59 -8.16 -0.20
C ALA A 81 2.06 -9.36 0.58
N THR A 82 0.73 -9.53 0.64
CA THR A 82 0.10 -10.70 1.26
C THR A 82 0.40 -11.97 0.48
N GLU A 83 0.22 -11.94 -0.85
CA GLU A 83 0.52 -13.07 -1.73
C GLU A 83 2.01 -13.50 -1.62
N ALA A 84 2.95 -12.54 -1.57
CA ALA A 84 4.38 -12.81 -1.39
C ALA A 84 4.69 -13.47 -0.04
N ARG A 85 4.08 -13.00 1.06
CA ARG A 85 4.22 -13.61 2.39
C ARG A 85 3.73 -15.05 2.43
N GLU A 86 2.58 -15.32 1.81
CA GLU A 86 2.02 -16.67 1.71
C GLU A 86 2.96 -17.62 0.96
N LEU A 87 3.48 -17.18 -0.20
CA LEU A 87 4.44 -17.96 -0.97
C LEU A 87 5.72 -18.27 -0.18
N ASN A 88 6.25 -17.28 0.55
CA ASN A 88 7.43 -17.48 1.40
C ASN A 88 7.16 -18.47 2.53
N ARG A 89 5.96 -18.46 3.12
CA ARG A 89 5.57 -19.41 4.16
C ARG A 89 5.51 -20.85 3.62
N ILE A 90 4.91 -21.03 2.45
CA ILE A 90 4.82 -22.35 1.81
C ILE A 90 6.21 -22.92 1.49
N ARG A 91 7.14 -22.07 1.05
CA ARG A 91 8.52 -22.50 0.75
C ARG A 91 9.35 -22.88 1.97
N ALA A 92 8.97 -22.39 3.15
CA ALA A 92 9.69 -22.62 4.41
C ALA A 92 9.16 -23.84 5.20
N ALA A 93 8.06 -24.45 4.76
CA ALA A 93 7.46 -25.65 5.35
C ALA A 93 8.04 -26.92 4.71
#